data_AF-A0A929ZMW6-F1
#
_entry.id   AF-A0A929ZMW6-F1
#
_cell.length_a   1.000
_cell.length_b   1.000
_cell.length_c   1.000
_cell.angle_alpha   90.00
_cell.angle_beta   90.00
_cell.angle_gamma   90.00
#
_symmetry.space_group_name_H-M   'P 1'
#
loop_
_entity.id
_entity.type
_entity.pdbx_description
1 polymer ?
#
loop_
_entity_poly.entity_id
_entity_poly.type
_entity_poly.pdbx_seq_one_letter_code
_entity_poly.pdbx_strand_id
1 'polypeptide(L)'
;MFNEIYQYRELLKTNIKKEIRGKYKGSFLGVLWSFINPLLQVMVYAIVFPYLMRGTGDDYIVYLATGIIPWTFFQSTVVACMASVKVNAGIIKKVYFPREILPISIVMSGLINFFI
;
A
#
# COMPACT_ATOMS: atom_id res chain seq x y z
N MET A 1 20.62 6.22 13.50
CA MET A 1 19.36 6.07 12.75
C MET A 1 19.62 5.90 11.25
N PHE A 2 19.82 6.97 10.46
CA PHE A 2 20.04 6.86 9.00
C PHE A 2 21.28 6.02 8.60
N ASN A 3 22.38 6.12 9.36
CA ASN A 3 23.60 5.35 9.10
C ASN A 3 23.42 3.84 9.33
N GLU A 4 22.59 3.44 10.29
CA GLU A 4 22.28 2.03 10.56
C GLU A 4 21.36 1.47 9.48
N ILE A 5 20.36 2.23 9.02
CA ILE A 5 19.51 1.83 7.89
C ILE A 5 20.37 1.60 6.63
N TYR A 6 21.37 2.46 6.39
CA TYR A 6 22.28 2.32 5.26
C TYR A 6 23.20 1.09 5.36
N GLN A 7 23.71 0.76 6.54
CA GLN A 7 24.48 -0.47 6.77
C GLN A 7 23.64 -1.74 6.53
N TYR A 8 22.36 -1.70 6.89
CA TYR A 8 21.43 -2.82 6.74
C TYR A 8 20.62 -2.79 5.42
N ARG A 9 21.11 -2.06 4.40
CA ARG A 9 20.44 -1.91 3.09
C ARG A 9 20.13 -3.22 2.38
N GLU A 10 20.98 -4.24 2.53
CA GLU A 10 20.77 -5.54 1.89
C GLU A 10 19.61 -6.31 2.55
N LEU A 11 19.44 -6.17 3.87
CA LEU A 11 18.27 -6.68 4.58
C LEU A 11 17.01 -5.93 4.18
N LEU A 12 17.09 -4.61 4.01
CA LEU A 12 15.96 -3.80 3.54
C LEU A 12 15.54 -4.21 2.12
N LYS A 13 16.49 -4.33 1.17
CA LYS A 13 16.22 -4.84 -0.19
C LYS A 13 15.61 -6.25 -0.17
N THR A 14 16.14 -7.14 0.67
CA THR A 14 15.64 -8.52 0.77
C THR A 14 14.21 -8.56 1.30
N ASN A 15 13.90 -7.73 2.31
CA ASN A 15 12.53 -7.61 2.82
C ASN A 15 11.58 -7.01 1.79
N ILE A 16 11.97 -5.95 1.07
CA ILE A 16 11.16 -5.40 -0.04
C ILE A 16 10.87 -6.48 -1.08
N LYS A 17 11.91 -7.22 -1.52
CA LYS A 17 11.77 -8.28 -2.51
C LYS A 17 10.87 -9.42 -2.02
N LYS A 18 10.92 -9.73 -0.71
CA LYS A 18 10.06 -10.72 -0.05
C LYS A 18 8.61 -10.24 0.01
N GLU A 19 8.35 -8.99 0.38
CA GLU A 19 7.01 -8.38 0.42
C GLU A 19 6.38 -8.38 -0.98
N ILE A 20 7.11 -7.91 -1.99
CA ILE A 20 6.72 -7.97 -3.40
C ILE A 20 6.44 -9.43 -3.77
N ARG A 21 7.42 -10.31 -3.61
CA ARG A 21 7.26 -11.72 -4.01
C ARG A 21 6.13 -12.42 -3.25
N GLY A 22 5.85 -12.05 -2.00
CA GLY A 22 4.72 -12.56 -1.22
C GLY A 22 3.37 -12.12 -1.80
N LYS A 23 3.26 -10.85 -2.21
CA LYS A 23 2.06 -10.33 -2.90
C LYS A 23 1.87 -10.92 -4.30
N TYR A 24 2.96 -11.07 -5.07
CA TYR A 24 2.90 -11.48 -6.49
C TYR A 24 3.07 -13.00 -6.72
N LYS A 25 3.52 -13.81 -5.75
CA LYS A 25 3.73 -15.28 -5.94
C LYS A 25 2.46 -16.07 -6.30
N GLY A 26 1.27 -15.46 -6.24
CA GLY A 26 0.02 -16.10 -6.63
C GLY A 26 -0.93 -15.23 -7.49
N SER A 27 -0.51 -14.10 -8.06
CA SER A 27 -1.47 -13.00 -8.27
C SER A 27 -1.37 -12.26 -9.60
N PHE A 28 -1.88 -12.87 -10.68
CA PHE A 28 -2.69 -12.05 -11.62
C PHE A 28 -3.93 -11.50 -10.88
N LEU A 29 -4.55 -12.35 -10.04
CA LEU A 29 -5.74 -11.99 -9.27
C LEU A 29 -5.50 -10.89 -8.22
N GLY A 30 -4.40 -10.95 -7.45
CA GLY A 30 -4.13 -9.93 -6.42
C GLY A 30 -3.77 -8.55 -6.98
N VAL A 31 -3.11 -8.49 -8.13
CA VAL A 31 -2.87 -7.22 -8.85
C VAL A 31 -4.19 -6.66 -9.35
N LEU A 32 -4.97 -7.48 -10.05
CA LEU A 32 -6.29 -7.09 -10.53
C LEU A 32 -7.21 -6.63 -9.39
N TRP A 33 -7.17 -7.31 -8.24
CA TRP A 33 -7.95 -6.94 -7.05
C TRP A 33 -7.55 -5.58 -6.47
N SER A 34 -6.27 -5.21 -6.55
CA SER A 34 -5.76 -3.92 -6.10
C SER A 34 -6.30 -2.75 -6.94
N PHE A 35 -6.68 -3.00 -8.20
CA PHE A 35 -7.34 -2.03 -9.06
C PHE A 35 -8.88 -2.07 -8.94
N ILE A 36 -9.47 -3.26 -8.83
CA ILE A 36 -10.92 -3.44 -8.75
C ILE A 36 -11.49 -2.73 -7.52
N ASN A 37 -10.86 -2.85 -6.35
CA ASN A 37 -11.40 -2.29 -5.11
C ASN A 37 -11.52 -0.74 -5.15
N PRO A 38 -10.47 0.03 -5.50
CA PRO A 38 -10.60 1.48 -5.70
C PRO A 38 -11.61 1.85 -6.78
N LEU A 39 -11.67 1.10 -7.88
CA LEU A 39 -12.55 1.40 -9.00
C LEU A 39 -14.03 1.19 -8.64
N LEU A 40 -14.33 0.16 -7.84
CA LEU A 40 -15.65 -0.04 -7.25
C LEU A 40 -16.00 1.08 -6.25
N GLN A 41 -15.05 1.54 -5.44
CA GLN A 41 -15.28 2.69 -4.55
C GLN A 41 -15.61 3.96 -5.33
N VAL A 42 -14.82 4.28 -6.37
CA VAL A 42 -15.08 5.42 -7.27
C VAL A 42 -16.45 5.27 -7.90
N MET A 43 -16.83 4.09 -8.39
CA MET A 43 -18.14 3.85 -9.01
C MET A 43 -19.30 4.08 -8.03
N VAL A 44 -19.20 3.56 -6.81
CA VAL A 44 -20.23 3.76 -5.78
C VAL A 44 -20.36 5.25 -5.45
N TYR A 45 -19.25 5.96 -5.23
CA TYR A 45 -19.30 7.39 -4.93
C TYR A 45 -19.79 8.21 -6.12
N ALA A 46 -19.38 7.87 -7.34
CA ALA A 46 -19.80 8.53 -8.56
C ALA A 46 -21.31 8.37 -8.83
N ILE A 47 -21.96 7.31 -8.34
CA ILE A 47 -23.42 7.11 -8.49
C ILE A 47 -24.19 7.76 -7.33
N VAL A 48 -23.71 7.59 -6.09
CA VAL A 48 -24.45 8.00 -4.88
C VAL A 48 -24.41 9.51 -4.66
N PHE A 49 -23.25 10.15 -4.84
CA PHE A 49 -23.10 11.57 -4.52
C PHE A 49 -23.82 12.53 -5.47
N PRO A 50 -23.87 12.33 -6.80
CA PRO A 50 -24.66 13.20 -7.67
C PRO A 50 -26.15 13.20 -7.31
N TYR A 51 -26.66 12.04 -6.86
CA TYR A 51 -28.05 11.90 -6.42
C TYR A 51 -28.33 12.71 -5.13
N LEU A 52 -27.35 12.81 -4.24
CA LEU A 52 -27.44 13.59 -3.01
C LEU A 52 -27.16 15.09 -3.21
N MET A 53 -26.20 15.45 -4.04
CA MET A 53 -25.70 16.83 -4.18
C MET A 53 -26.39 17.66 -5.28
N ARG A 54 -27.27 17.07 -6.12
CA ARG A 54 -28.10 17.79 -7.13
C ARG A 54 -27.33 18.85 -7.95
N GLY A 55 -26.12 18.51 -8.39
CA GLY A 55 -25.25 19.46 -9.12
C GLY A 55 -23.78 19.11 -8.95
N THR A 56 -23.35 18.01 -9.56
CA THR A 56 -21.93 17.68 -9.67
C THR A 56 -21.41 18.26 -10.98
N GLY A 57 -20.38 19.12 -10.93
CA GLY A 57 -19.74 19.67 -12.13
C GLY A 57 -19.12 18.58 -13.01
N ASP A 58 -18.84 18.92 -14.27
CA ASP A 58 -18.41 17.97 -15.32
C ASP A 58 -17.17 17.13 -14.93
N ASP A 59 -16.30 17.65 -14.05
CA ASP A 59 -15.06 16.99 -13.61
C ASP A 59 -15.18 16.13 -12.32
N TYR A 60 -16.40 15.84 -11.86
CA TYR A 60 -16.63 15.16 -10.57
C TYR A 60 -15.96 13.78 -10.44
N ILE A 61 -15.93 13.01 -11.52
CA ILE A 61 -15.30 11.68 -11.55
C ILE A 61 -13.78 11.79 -11.38
N VAL A 62 -13.17 12.80 -12.02
CA VAL A 62 -11.71 13.05 -11.93
C VAL A 62 -11.35 13.50 -10.51
N TYR A 63 -12.18 14.35 -9.90
CA TYR A 63 -12.03 14.75 -8.50
C TYR A 63 -12.10 13.56 -7.54
N LEU A 64 -13.07 12.66 -7.71
CA LEU A 64 -13.18 11.44 -6.89
C LEU A 64 -11.99 10.51 -7.09
N ALA A 65 -11.58 10.27 -8.33
CA ALA A 65 -10.47 9.37 -8.63
C ALA A 65 -9.16 9.86 -8.01
N THR A 66 -8.86 11.16 -8.13
CA THR A 66 -7.65 11.77 -7.56
C THR A 66 -7.63 11.75 -6.03
N GLY A 67 -8.78 11.71 -5.35
CA GLY A 67 -8.85 11.52 -3.90
C GLY A 67 -8.77 10.06 -3.44
N ILE A 68 -9.54 9.17 -4.07
CA ILE A 68 -9.71 7.78 -3.62
C ILE A 68 -8.47 6.94 -3.90
N ILE A 69 -7.81 7.14 -5.04
CA ILE A 69 -6.63 6.34 -5.42
C ILE A 69 -5.48 6.53 -4.40
N PRO A 70 -5.01 7.75 -4.09
CA PRO A 70 -3.97 7.92 -3.07
C PRO A 70 -4.47 7.58 -1.65
N TRP A 71 -5.75 7.81 -1.35
CA TRP A 71 -6.31 7.46 -0.04
C TRP A 71 -6.32 5.95 0.22
N THR A 72 -6.76 5.16 -0.75
CA THR A 72 -6.76 3.69 -0.66
C THR A 72 -5.34 3.12 -0.57
N PHE A 73 -4.39 3.71 -1.31
CA PHE A 73 -2.98 3.41 -1.17
C PHE A 73 -2.45 3.68 0.26
N PHE A 74 -2.75 4.85 0.80
CA PHE A 74 -2.34 5.23 2.15
C PHE A 74 -2.93 4.28 3.20
N GLN A 75 -4.24 4.06 3.16
CA GLN A 75 -4.96 3.21 4.11
C GLN A 75 -4.43 1.77 4.10
N SER A 76 -4.23 1.18 2.92
CA SER A 76 -3.69 -0.17 2.79
C SER A 76 -2.24 -0.28 3.29
N THR A 77 -1.40 0.73 3.00
CA THR A 77 0.00 0.76 3.42
C THR A 77 0.14 0.91 4.93
N VAL A 78 -0.66 1.75 5.56
CA VAL A 78 -0.65 1.95 7.03
C VAL A 78 -1.08 0.67 7.74
N VAL A 79 -2.16 0.02 7.27
CA VAL A 79 -2.62 -1.25 7.84
C VAL A 79 -1.55 -2.34 7.70
N ALA A 80 -0.90 -2.43 6.54
CA ALA A 80 0.19 -3.38 6.32
C ALA A 80 1.41 -3.08 7.23
N CYS A 81 1.76 -1.80 7.43
CA CYS A 81 2.84 -1.39 8.33
C CYS A 81 2.56 -1.84 9.77
N MET A 82 1.33 -1.69 10.25
CA MET A 82 0.95 -2.14 11.59
C MET A 82 1.06 -3.67 11.74
N ALA A 83 0.60 -4.42 10.73
CA ALA A 83 0.69 -5.88 10.72
C ALA A 83 2.13 -6.39 10.62
N SER A 84 3.04 -5.61 10.03
CA SER A 84 4.44 -5.99 9.76
C SER A 84 5.22 -6.43 10.97
N VAL A 85 4.96 -5.79 12.11
CA VAL A 85 5.64 -6.08 13.38
C VAL A 85 5.25 -7.47 13.86
N LYS A 86 3.96 -7.83 13.71
CA LYS A 86 3.44 -9.14 14.08
C LYS A 86 3.91 -10.22 13.12
N VAL A 87 3.86 -9.95 11.81
CA VAL A 87 4.29 -10.89 10.75
C VAL A 87 5.79 -11.19 10.84
N ASN A 88 6.62 -10.18 11.15
CA ASN A 88 8.07 -10.34 11.25
C ASN A 88 8.56 -10.59 12.70
N ALA A 89 7.66 -10.82 13.65
CA ALA A 89 8.01 -11.04 15.07
C ALA A 89 9.03 -12.18 15.28
N GLY A 90 8.98 -13.23 14.44
CA GLY A 90 9.95 -14.34 14.50
C GLY A 90 11.38 -13.94 14.11
N ILE A 91 11.54 -12.95 13.23
CA ILE A 91 12.85 -12.43 12.82
C ILE A 91 13.36 -11.45 13.89
N ILE A 92 12.49 -10.57 14.38
CA ILE A 92 12.79 -9.59 15.44
C ILE A 92 13.35 -10.27 16.69
N LYS A 93 12.82 -11.44 17.06
CA LYS A 93 13.26 -12.19 18.24
C LYS A 93 14.58 -12.95 18.05
N LYS A 94 15.02 -13.20 16.81
CA LYS A 94 16.20 -14.03 16.49
C LYS A 94 17.44 -13.23 16.15
N VAL A 95 17.28 -12.04 15.59
CA VAL A 95 18.40 -11.21 15.11
C VAL A 95 18.12 -9.76 15.48
N TYR A 96 19.13 -9.06 16.02
CA TYR A 96 19.04 -7.62 16.24
C TYR A 96 19.20 -6.86 14.92
N PHE A 97 18.21 -6.05 14.58
CA PHE A 97 18.25 -5.09 13.48
C PHE A 97 17.37 -3.88 13.82
N PRO A 98 17.61 -2.70 13.22
CA PRO A 98 16.80 -1.52 13.46
C PRO A 98 15.36 -1.74 12.97
N ARG A 99 14.41 -1.57 13.88
CA ARG A 99 12.98 -1.94 13.73
C ARG A 99 12.28 -1.18 12.61
N GLU A 100 12.77 0.02 12.31
CA GLU A 100 12.29 0.94 11.28
C GLU A 100 12.40 0.37 9.86
N ILE A 101 13.29 -0.60 9.63
CA ILE A 101 13.44 -1.25 8.32
C ILE A 101 12.15 -1.94 7.87
N LEU A 102 11.35 -2.46 8.80
CA LEU A 102 10.10 -3.15 8.50
C LEU A 102 9.04 -2.21 7.87
N PRO A 103 8.62 -1.12 8.53
CA PRO A 103 7.68 -0.18 7.93
C PRO A 103 8.24 0.45 6.65
N ILE A 104 9.54 0.78 6.59
CA ILE A 104 10.15 1.34 5.36
C ILE A 104 10.04 0.35 4.19
N SER A 105 10.29 -0.94 4.44
CA SER A 105 10.19 -1.97 3.40
C SER A 105 8.76 -2.10 2.85
N ILE A 106 7.75 -1.90 3.69
CA ILE A 106 6.34 -1.96 3.30
C ILE A 106 5.92 -0.72 2.55
N VAL A 107 6.32 0.47 3.00
CA VAL A 107 6.03 1.72 2.28
C VAL A 107 6.67 1.68 0.90
N MET A 108 7.93 1.23 0.78
CA MET A 108 8.60 1.08 -0.51
C MET A 108 7.92 0.05 -1.41
N SER A 109 7.55 -1.10 -0.87
CA SER A 109 6.79 -2.13 -1.60
C SER A 109 5.41 -1.62 -2.05
N GLY A 110 4.73 -0.87 -1.20
CA GLY A 110 3.47 -0.21 -1.50
C GLY A 110 3.61 0.81 -2.62
N LEU A 111 4.62 1.69 -2.56
CA LEU A 111 4.89 2.69 -3.59
C LEU A 111 5.13 2.03 -4.95
N ILE A 112 5.92 0.95 -4.98
CA ILE A 112 6.14 0.19 -6.21
C ILE A 112 4.80 -0.34 -6.77
N ASN A 113 3.91 -0.84 -5.91
CA ASN A 113 2.58 -1.28 -6.32
C ASN A 113 1.61 -0.14 -6.70
N PHE A 114 1.89 1.09 -6.28
CA PHE A 114 1.10 2.27 -6.67
C PHE A 114 1.48 2.78 -8.06
N PHE A 115 2.75 2.63 -8.45
CA PHE A 115 3.27 3.04 -9.74
C PHE A 115 3.16 1.96 -10.84
N ILE A 116 2.90 0.71 -10.46
CA ILE A 116 2.58 -0.40 -11.37
C ILE A 116 1.07 -0.37 -11.65
#